data_AF-A0AA96X4V4-F1
#
_entry.id   AF-A0AA96X4V4-F1
#
_cell.length_a   1.000
_cell.length_b   1.000
_cell.length_c   1.000
_cell.angle_alpha   90.00
_cell.angle_beta   90.00
_cell.angle_gamma   90.00
#
_symmetry.space_group_name_H-M   'P 1'
#
loop_
_entity.id
_entity.type
_entity.pdbx_description
1 polymer ?
#
loop_
_entity_poly.entity_id
_entity_poly.type
_entity_poly.pdbx_seq_one_letter_code
_entity_poly.pdbx_strand_id
1 'polypeptide(L)'
;MLNPKIIEDLNLREHGLEIKLRPQANFFPLSDSESLSFHKNILDTQAEIARFSEKDAATLPDFYAMLETVADILREELLRSP
;
A
#
# COMPACT_ATOMS: atom_id res chain seq x y z
N MET A 1 -7.77 1.69 0.02
CA MET A 1 -8.87 2.42 -0.65
C MET A 1 -10.16 2.15 0.12
N LEU A 2 -11.19 2.98 -0.06
CA LEU A 2 -12.52 2.68 0.51
C LEU A 2 -13.04 1.34 -0.02
N ASN A 3 -13.80 0.61 0.81
CA ASN A 3 -14.41 -0.65 0.40
C ASN A 3 -15.39 -0.42 -0.77
N PRO A 4 -15.36 -1.23 -1.84
CA PRO A 4 -16.27 -1.10 -2.99
C PRO A 4 -17.75 -1.05 -2.60
N LYS A 5 -18.18 -1.84 -1.61
CA LYS A 5 -19.57 -1.86 -1.13
C LYS A 5 -20.00 -0.51 -0.55
N ILE A 6 -19.12 0.17 0.19
CA ILE A 6 -19.41 1.50 0.75
C ILE A 6 -19.55 2.53 -0.38
N ILE A 7 -18.70 2.43 -1.41
CA ILE A 7 -18.77 3.32 -2.58
C ILE A 7 -20.10 3.17 -3.31
N GLU A 8 -20.56 1.93 -3.45
CA GLU A 8 -21.83 1.58 -4.10
C GLU A 8 -23.05 1.95 -3.25
N ASP A 9 -23.14 1.46 -2.01
CA ASP A 9 -24.28 1.67 -1.11
C ASP A 9 -24.58 3.16 -0.86
N LEU A 10 -23.55 4.01 -0.91
CA LEU A 10 -23.66 5.45 -0.70
C LEU A 10 -23.63 6.27 -2.00
N ASN A 11 -23.65 5.64 -3.17
CA ASN A 11 -23.57 6.31 -4.48
C ASN A 11 -22.45 7.35 -4.57
N LEU A 12 -21.28 7.07 -3.97
CA LEU A 12 -20.25 8.11 -3.77
C LEU A 12 -19.73 8.68 -5.08
N ARG A 13 -19.74 7.90 -6.17
CA ARG A 13 -19.35 8.38 -7.50
C ARG A 13 -20.29 9.46 -8.02
N GLU A 14 -21.60 9.32 -7.77
CA GLU A 14 -22.60 10.33 -8.13
C GLU A 14 -22.46 11.59 -7.28
N HIS A 15 -21.95 11.44 -6.06
CA HIS A 15 -21.57 12.53 -5.17
C HIS A 15 -20.14 13.07 -5.41
N GLY A 16 -19.48 12.69 -6.51
CA GLY A 16 -18.21 13.26 -6.94
C GLY A 16 -16.95 12.58 -6.42
N LEU A 17 -17.04 11.36 -5.89
CA LEU A 17 -15.86 10.57 -5.55
C LEU A 17 -15.04 10.24 -6.80
N GLU A 18 -13.81 10.74 -6.85
CA GLU A 18 -12.81 10.43 -7.86
C GLU A 18 -11.58 9.78 -7.21
N ILE A 19 -11.14 8.63 -7.74
CA ILE A 19 -9.94 7.94 -7.25
C ILE A 19 -8.72 8.48 -7.98
N LYS A 20 -7.87 9.23 -7.27
CA LYS A 20 -6.58 9.70 -7.79
C LYS A 20 -5.44 8.87 -7.21
N LEU A 21 -4.74 8.14 -8.07
CA LEU A 21 -3.57 7.38 -7.66
C LEU A 21 -2.41 8.33 -7.39
N ARG A 22 -1.85 8.28 -6.18
CA ARG A 22 -0.64 9.03 -5.85
C ARG A 22 0.54 8.55 -6.68
N PRO A 23 1.43 9.42 -7.19
CA PRO A 23 2.60 9.00 -7.95
C PRO A 23 3.58 8.15 -7.12
N GLN A 24 3.64 8.40 -5.81
CA GLN A 24 4.47 7.70 -4.84
C GLN A 24 3.61 7.29 -3.63
N ALA A 25 3.92 6.14 -3.01
CA ALA A 25 3.16 5.65 -1.87
C ALA A 25 3.50 6.44 -0.61
N ASN A 26 4.77 6.40 -0.19
CA ASN A 26 5.29 7.15 0.95
C ASN A 26 6.67 7.72 0.64
N PHE A 27 7.01 8.83 1.27
CA PHE A 27 8.32 9.47 1.22
C PHE A 27 8.71 9.89 2.63
N PHE A 28 9.90 9.47 3.06
CA PHE A 28 10.42 9.75 4.39
C PHE A 28 11.75 10.49 4.26
N PRO A 29 11.80 11.81 4.52
CA PRO A 29 13.08 12.50 4.63
C PRO A 29 13.82 11.99 5.88
N LEU A 30 15.07 11.59 5.71
CA LEU A 30 15.91 11.08 6.79
C LEU A 30 16.98 12.12 7.19
N SER A 31 17.48 12.87 6.21
CA SER A 31 18.42 13.97 6.37
C SER A 31 18.31 14.94 5.18
N ASP A 32 19.16 15.98 5.14
CA ASP A 32 19.20 16.95 4.04
C ASP A 32 19.56 16.31 2.68
N SER A 33 20.21 15.15 2.69
CA SER A 33 20.66 14.44 1.48
C SER A 33 20.06 13.04 1.31
N GLU A 34 19.33 12.54 2.30
CA GLU A 34 18.81 11.17 2.28
C GLU A 34 17.31 11.11 2.52
N SER A 35 16.69 10.17 1.83
CA SER A 35 15.29 9.85 1.95
C SER A 35 15.07 8.37 1.74
N LEU A 36 13.97 7.86 2.28
CA LEU A 36 13.43 6.54 1.98
C LEU A 36 12.09 6.68 1.27
N SER A 37 12.03 6.14 0.05
CA SER A 37 10.87 6.20 -0.83
C SER A 37 10.17 4.85 -0.98
N PHE A 38 8.85 4.84 -0.87
CA PHE A 38 8.03 3.68 -1.23
C PHE A 38 7.29 3.96 -2.53
N HIS A 39 7.43 3.03 -3.47
CA HIS A 39 6.94 3.17 -4.83
C HIS A 39 5.68 2.35 -5.04
N LYS A 40 5.01 2.54 -6.19
CA LYS A 40 3.86 1.72 -6.56
C LYS A 40 4.22 0.29 -6.87
N ASN A 41 5.40 0.07 -7.47
CA ASN A 41 5.87 -1.24 -7.82
C ASN A 41 6.90 -1.70 -6.77
N ILE A 42 6.94 -3.01 -6.58
CA ILE A 42 7.81 -3.63 -5.58
C ILE A 42 9.29 -3.53 -5.97
N LEU A 43 9.62 -3.60 -7.26
CA LEU A 43 11.01 -3.57 -7.73
C LEU A 43 11.72 -2.25 -7.39
N ASP A 44 11.05 -1.12 -7.63
CA ASP A 44 11.56 0.21 -7.27
C ASP A 44 11.69 0.35 -5.75
N THR A 45 10.74 -0.21 -5.00
CA THR A 45 10.81 -0.20 -3.53
C THR A 45 11.96 -1.08 -3.02
N GLN A 46 12.20 -2.25 -3.63
CA GLN A 46 13.36 -3.08 -3.31
C GLN A 46 14.67 -2.37 -3.64
N ALA A 47 14.76 -1.70 -4.79
CA ALA A 47 15.94 -0.93 -5.16
C ALA A 47 16.21 0.23 -4.19
N GLU A 48 15.17 0.92 -3.74
CA GLU A 48 15.31 1.96 -2.72
C GLU A 48 15.79 1.37 -1.38
N ILE A 49 15.19 0.28 -0.91
CA ILE A 49 15.59 -0.36 0.36
C ILE A 49 17.02 -0.91 0.27
N ALA A 50 17.44 -1.42 -0.90
CA ALA A 50 18.78 -1.97 -1.10
C ALA A 50 19.89 -0.93 -0.88
N ARG A 51 19.60 0.36 -1.11
CA ARG A 51 20.52 1.47 -0.76
C ARG A 51 20.89 1.48 0.72
N PHE A 52 20.03 0.94 1.59
CA PHE A 52 20.21 0.88 3.04
C PHE A 52 20.49 -0.55 3.55
N SER A 53 19.89 -1.57 2.92
CA SER A 53 20.01 -2.98 3.30
C SER A 53 19.62 -3.93 2.17
N GLU A 54 20.61 -4.61 1.58
CA GLU A 54 20.40 -5.66 0.56
C GLU A 54 19.60 -6.84 1.10
N LYS A 55 19.83 -7.20 2.37
CA LYS A 55 19.13 -8.30 3.03
C LYS A 55 17.63 -8.02 3.14
N ASP A 56 17.27 -6.80 3.54
CA ASP A 56 15.87 -6.44 3.71
C ASP A 56 15.18 -6.26 2.36
N ALA A 57 15.89 -5.71 1.36
CA ALA A 57 15.40 -5.65 -0.02
C ALA A 57 15.10 -7.05 -0.60
N ALA A 58 15.94 -8.05 -0.30
CA ALA A 58 15.71 -9.43 -0.73
C ALA A 58 14.52 -10.09 -0.03
N THR A 59 14.23 -9.71 1.23
CA THR A 59 13.14 -10.30 2.04
C THR A 59 11.80 -9.59 1.84
N LEU A 60 11.80 -8.37 1.32
CA LEU A 60 10.60 -7.53 1.14
C LEU A 60 9.45 -8.24 0.40
N PRO A 61 9.67 -9.01 -0.69
CA PRO A 61 8.59 -9.72 -1.38
C PRO A 61 7.84 -10.69 -0.49
N ASP A 62 8.56 -11.48 0.31
CA ASP A 62 7.96 -12.46 1.22
C ASP A 62 7.16 -11.77 2.33
N PHE A 63 7.69 -10.64 2.83
CA PHE A 63 6.97 -9.83 3.80
C PHE A 63 5.65 -9.28 3.22
N TYR A 64 5.64 -8.79 1.99
CA TYR A 64 4.42 -8.32 1.33
C TYR A 64 3.44 -9.45 1.05
N ALA A 65 3.91 -10.63 0.65
CA ALA A 65 3.04 -11.80 0.46
C ALA A 65 2.34 -12.22 1.78
N MET A 66 3.07 -12.19 2.89
CA MET A 66 2.49 -12.41 4.22
C MET A 66 1.44 -11.35 4.56
N LEU A 67 1.71 -10.07 4.30
CA LEU A 67 0.74 -8.99 4.54
C LEU A 67 -0.53 -9.16 3.71
N GLU A 68 -0.42 -9.56 2.44
CA GLU A 68 -1.60 -9.83 1.62
C GLU A 68 -2.44 -10.98 2.15
N THR A 69 -1.80 -12.02 2.71
CA THR A 69 -2.52 -13.15 3.35
C THR A 69 -3.36 -12.66 4.52
N VAL A 70 -2.81 -11.77 5.35
CA VAL A 70 -3.55 -11.16 6.47
C VAL A 70 -4.66 -10.23 5.94
N ALA A 71 -4.38 -9.46 4.90
CA ALA A 71 -5.35 -8.54 4.30
C ALA A 71 -6.55 -9.28 3.71
N ASP A 72 -6.35 -10.45 3.10
CA ASP A 72 -7.43 -11.29 2.57
C ASP A 72 -8.39 -11.74 3.67
N ILE A 73 -7.86 -12.22 4.79
CA ILE A 73 -8.68 -12.61 5.95
C ILE A 73 -9.49 -11.41 6.45
N LEU A 74 -8.85 -10.25 6.58
CA LEU A 74 -9.54 -9.03 7.03
C LEU A 74 -10.64 -8.59 6.05
N ARG A 75 -10.44 -8.76 4.73
CA ARG A 75 -11.45 -8.45 3.70
C ARG A 75 -12.67 -9.37 3.82
N GLU A 76 -12.48 -10.65 4.11
CA GLU A 76 -13.55 -11.63 4.30
C GLU A 76 -14.41 -11.33 5.53
N GLU A 77 -13.78 -10.91 6.63
CA GLU A 77 -14.48 -10.65 7.90
C GLU A 77 -15.11 -9.25 7.96
N LEU A 78 -14.65 -8.30 7.14
CA LEU A 78 -15.00 -6.87 7.25
C LEU A 78 -16.51 -6.57 7.24
N LEU A 79 -17.31 -7.39 6.55
CA LEU A 79 -18.74 -7.18 6.35
C LEU A 79 -19.60 -8.17 7.14
N ARG A 80 -19.00 -9.03 7.95
CA ARG A 80 -19.76 -9.91 8.85
C ARG A 80 -20.29 -9.09 10.01
N SER A 81 -21.60 -9.04 10.14
CA SER A 81 -22.24 -8.55 11.37
C SER A 81 -21.93 -9.51 12.53
N PRO A 82 -21.70 -9.01 13.75
CA PRO A 82 -21.55 -9.84 14.95
C PRO A 82 -22.72 -10.80 15.19
#